data_AF-A0A9P5Y0G7-F1
#
_entry.id   AF-A0A9P5Y0G7-F1
#
_cell.length_a   1.000
_cell.length_b   1.000
_cell.length_c   1.000
_cell.angle_alpha   90.00
_cell.angle_beta   90.00
_cell.angle_gamma   90.00
#
_symmetry.space_group_name_H-M   'P 1'
#
loop_
_entity.id
_entity.type
_entity.pdbx_description
1 polymer ?
#
loop_
_entity_poly.entity_id
_entity_poly.type
_entity_poly.pdbx_seq_one_letter_code
_entity_poly.pdbx_strand_id
1 'polypeptide(L)'
;MPLLPLHSTIRSHPLSATERVVANFTDYQEIALAMLSSDVAIVLARLRGEWGAVGKIVCFPGVNATVFSMSRDSDFHLNHNAYNSIMISSIATGFGVIFNGWYILRYQWANLHTCQYRARDLYGSYLAFSICARLPLFFAIITSSALVAAIASIMLDIWPTLVFVPCTIFAVIFVGQYVAFYGYSIFTITSDFYSVLQ
;
A
#
# COMPACT_ATOMS: atom_id res chain seq x y z
N MET A 1 1.07 13.93 -27.67
CA MET A 1 0.35 12.84 -28.38
C MET A 1 -0.92 12.55 -27.61
N PRO A 2 -2.11 12.80 -28.17
CA PRO A 2 -3.38 12.57 -27.49
C PRO A 2 -3.76 11.09 -27.63
N LEU A 3 -4.03 10.41 -26.52
CA LEU A 3 -4.57 9.05 -26.54
C LEU A 3 -6.10 9.13 -26.55
N LEU A 4 -6.69 8.55 -27.59
CA LEU A 4 -8.12 8.47 -27.86
C LEU A 4 -8.91 7.78 -26.73
N PRO A 5 -10.18 8.17 -26.48
CA PRO A 5 -11.05 7.48 -25.54
C PRO A 5 -11.61 6.22 -26.22
N LEU A 6 -11.09 5.05 -25.86
CA LEU A 6 -11.53 3.77 -26.42
C LEU A 6 -12.71 3.21 -25.60
N HIS A 7 -13.86 3.86 -25.72
CA HIS A 7 -15.14 3.28 -25.34
C HIS A 7 -15.63 2.37 -26.47
N SER A 8 -15.36 1.07 -26.41
CA SER A 8 -16.17 0.10 -27.18
C SER A 8 -16.01 -1.34 -26.68
N THR A 9 -17.15 -1.86 -26.21
CA THR A 9 -17.50 -3.29 -26.10
C THR A 9 -17.02 -4.06 -24.87
N ILE A 10 -17.51 -3.63 -23.71
CA ILE A 10 -17.54 -4.42 -22.47
C ILE A 10 -18.47 -5.62 -22.68
N ARG A 11 -17.94 -6.86 -22.71
CA ARG A 11 -18.77 -8.05 -22.52
C ARG A 11 -19.07 -8.15 -21.02
N SER A 12 -20.21 -7.62 -20.60
CA SER A 12 -20.66 -7.63 -19.20
C SER A 12 -21.07 -9.04 -18.78
N HIS A 13 -20.12 -9.88 -18.36
CA HIS A 13 -20.48 -10.85 -17.32
C HIS A 13 -20.80 -10.02 -16.07
N PRO A 14 -22.00 -10.14 -15.48
CA PRO A 14 -22.32 -9.39 -14.27
C PRO A 14 -21.33 -9.81 -13.19
N LEU A 15 -20.44 -8.89 -12.82
CA LEU A 15 -19.45 -9.08 -11.76
C LEU A 15 -20.18 -9.48 -10.48
N SER A 16 -19.74 -10.57 -9.86
CA SER A 16 -20.25 -10.96 -8.55
C SER A 16 -20.04 -9.83 -7.54
N ALA A 17 -20.88 -9.72 -6.52
CA ALA A 17 -20.74 -8.70 -5.47
C ALA A 17 -19.33 -8.70 -4.84
N THR A 18 -18.73 -9.88 -4.71
CA THR A 18 -17.35 -10.06 -4.23
C THR A 18 -16.31 -9.50 -5.20
N GLU A 19 -16.50 -9.69 -6.50
CA GLU A 19 -15.62 -9.16 -7.56
C GLU A 19 -15.69 -7.64 -7.64
N ARG A 20 -16.86 -7.06 -7.36
CA ARG A 20 -17.07 -5.61 -7.30
C ARG A 20 -16.34 -4.96 -6.13
N VAL A 21 -16.37 -5.59 -4.97
CA VAL A 21 -15.60 -5.11 -3.80
C VAL A 21 -14.10 -5.26 -4.07
N VAL A 22 -13.67 -6.38 -4.64
CA VAL A 22 -12.26 -6.62 -4.97
C VAL A 22 -11.78 -5.66 -6.06
N ALA A 23 -12.59 -5.35 -7.07
CA ALA A 23 -12.26 -4.37 -8.12
C ALA A 23 -12.08 -2.94 -7.59
N ASN A 24 -12.76 -2.57 -6.50
CA ASN A 24 -12.54 -1.26 -5.85
C ASN A 24 -11.22 -1.19 -5.07
N PHE A 25 -10.69 -2.33 -4.59
CA PHE A 25 -9.47 -2.39 -3.78
C PHE A 25 -8.24 -2.87 -4.57
N THR A 26 -8.41 -3.35 -5.80
CA THR A 26 -7.35 -4.00 -6.58
C THR A 26 -7.49 -3.69 -8.07
N ASP A 27 -6.41 -3.86 -8.83
CA ASP A 27 -6.41 -3.74 -10.30
C ASP A 27 -7.06 -4.96 -10.99
N TYR A 28 -7.91 -5.70 -10.26
CA TYR A 28 -8.59 -6.91 -10.74
C TYR A 28 -9.43 -6.63 -11.99
N GLN A 29 -10.09 -5.47 -12.08
CA GLN A 29 -10.83 -5.09 -13.27
C GLN A 29 -9.91 -4.94 -14.49
N GLU A 30 -8.72 -4.36 -14.35
CA GLU A 30 -7.78 -4.23 -15.48
C GLU A 30 -7.23 -5.59 -15.91
N ILE A 31 -6.89 -6.49 -14.99
CA ILE A 31 -6.35 -7.82 -15.33
C ILE A 31 -7.44 -8.75 -15.89
N ALA A 32 -8.66 -8.68 -15.36
CA ALA A 32 -9.80 -9.49 -15.82
C ALA A 32 -10.34 -9.00 -17.17
N LEU A 33 -10.18 -7.71 -17.50
CA LEU A 33 -10.58 -7.11 -18.77
C LEU A 33 -9.45 -7.08 -19.82
N ALA A 34 -8.20 -7.31 -19.42
CA ALA A 34 -7.05 -7.36 -20.32
C ALA A 34 -7.14 -8.58 -21.26
N MET A 35 -7.65 -8.34 -22.48
CA MET A 35 -7.75 -9.33 -23.54
C MET A 35 -6.41 -9.65 -24.21
N LEU A 36 -5.43 -8.74 -24.12
CA LEU A 36 -4.13 -8.84 -24.78
C LEU A 36 -3.00 -9.02 -23.75
N SER A 37 -2.05 -9.91 -24.05
CA SER A 37 -0.93 -10.22 -23.16
C SER A 37 -0.06 -8.98 -22.84
N SER A 38 -0.06 -7.96 -23.71
CA SER A 38 0.61 -6.67 -23.50
C SER A 38 0.10 -5.91 -22.29
N ASP A 39 -1.21 -5.90 -22.05
CA ASP A 39 -1.83 -5.05 -21.03
C ASP A 39 -1.59 -5.65 -19.64
N VAL A 40 -1.61 -6.99 -19.56
CA VAL A 40 -1.22 -7.74 -18.37
C VAL A 40 0.26 -7.52 -18.03
N ALA A 41 1.13 -7.31 -19.04
CA ALA A 41 2.55 -7.05 -18.81
C ALA A 41 2.79 -5.70 -18.12
N ILE A 42 2.02 -4.67 -18.51
CA ILE A 42 2.10 -3.33 -17.91
C ILE A 42 1.67 -3.37 -16.44
N VAL A 43 0.53 -4.01 -16.15
CA VAL A 43 0.02 -4.14 -14.78
C VAL A 43 0.99 -4.94 -13.91
N LEU A 44 1.53 -6.06 -14.41
CA LEU A 44 2.55 -6.84 -13.70
C LEU A 44 3.85 -6.05 -13.46
N ALA A 45 4.29 -5.24 -14.43
CA ALA A 45 5.49 -4.42 -14.26
C ALA A 45 5.30 -3.37 -13.15
N ARG A 46 4.12 -2.74 -13.10
CA ARG A 46 3.74 -1.81 -12.03
C ARG A 46 3.70 -2.51 -10.67
N LEU A 47 3.02 -3.65 -10.57
CA LEU A 47 2.94 -4.47 -9.34
C LEU A 47 4.32 -4.87 -8.82
N ARG A 48 5.24 -5.28 -9.72
CA ARG A 48 6.63 -5.58 -9.35
C ARG A 48 7.36 -4.36 -8.79
N GLY A 49 7.14 -3.18 -9.39
CA GLY A 49 7.67 -1.92 -8.88
C GLY A 49 7.14 -1.60 -7.47
N GLU A 50 5.83 -1.77 -7.27
CA GLU A 50 5.17 -1.57 -5.97
C GLU A 50 5.72 -2.54 -4.91
N TRP A 51 5.85 -3.85 -5.20
CA TRP A 51 6.44 -4.83 -4.29
C TRP A 51 7.90 -4.53 -3.94
N GLY A 52 8.68 -4.04 -4.91
CA GLY A 52 10.05 -3.59 -4.67
C GLY A 52 10.12 -2.40 -3.72
N ALA A 53 9.20 -1.44 -3.84
CA ALA A 53 9.11 -0.30 -2.93
C ALA A 53 8.66 -0.72 -1.53
N VAL A 54 7.63 -1.56 -1.43
CA VAL A 54 7.09 -2.08 -0.17
C VAL A 54 8.14 -2.89 0.59
N GLY A 55 8.91 -3.73 -0.11
CA GLY A 55 10.01 -4.49 0.50
C GLY A 55 11.04 -3.60 1.20
N LYS A 56 11.35 -2.43 0.63
CA LYS A 56 12.28 -1.47 1.25
C LYS A 56 11.69 -0.85 2.52
N ILE A 57 10.41 -0.48 2.49
CA ILE A 57 9.71 0.13 3.61
C ILE A 57 9.58 -0.84 4.79
N VAL A 58 9.36 -2.13 4.54
CA VAL A 58 9.21 -3.14 5.60
C VAL A 58 10.57 -3.56 6.18
N CYS A 59 11.57 -3.77 5.33
CA CYS A 59 12.87 -4.32 5.75
C CYS A 59 13.69 -3.33 6.61
N PHE A 60 13.69 -2.04 6.26
CA PHE A 60 14.62 -1.09 6.88
C PHE A 60 14.24 -0.69 8.32
N PRO A 61 12.99 -0.31 8.65
CA PRO A 61 12.62 0.14 9.99
C PRO A 61 12.37 -1.03 10.97
N GLY A 62 11.77 -2.12 10.52
CA GLY A 62 11.40 -3.26 11.37
C GLY A 62 12.60 -4.02 11.92
N VAL A 63 13.68 -4.13 11.14
CA VAL A 63 14.93 -4.78 11.59
C VAL A 63 15.63 -3.93 12.64
N ASN A 64 15.76 -2.61 12.43
CA ASN A 64 16.43 -1.74 13.39
C ASN A 64 15.72 -1.72 14.76
N ALA A 65 14.39 -1.58 14.78
CA ALA A 65 13.64 -1.53 16.04
C ALA A 65 13.69 -2.84 16.84
N THR A 66 13.64 -3.99 16.14
CA THR A 66 13.78 -5.30 16.78
C THR A 66 15.18 -5.49 17.39
N VAL A 67 16.22 -5.09 16.66
CA VAL A 67 17.62 -5.17 17.12
C VAL A 67 17.86 -4.29 18.34
N PHE A 68 17.33 -3.07 18.36
CA PHE A 68 17.43 -2.18 19.54
C PHE A 68 16.66 -2.72 20.75
N SER A 69 15.54 -3.42 20.56
CA SER A 69 14.73 -3.99 21.66
C SER A 69 15.32 -5.25 22.30
N MET A 70 16.23 -5.95 21.61
CA MET A 70 16.83 -7.21 22.09
C MET A 70 18.13 -7.02 22.88
N SER A 71 18.67 -5.81 22.96
CA SER A 71 19.87 -5.53 23.76
C SER A 71 19.54 -5.63 25.25
N ARG A 72 19.85 -6.77 25.87
CA ARG A 72 19.53 -7.09 27.28
C ARG A 72 20.21 -6.21 28.33
N ASP A 73 21.17 -5.38 27.94
CA ASP A 73 21.94 -4.51 28.84
C ASP A 73 21.58 -3.01 28.68
N SER A 74 20.47 -2.66 28.02
CA SER A 74 20.08 -1.26 27.94
C SER A 74 19.28 -0.83 29.18
N ASP A 75 19.76 0.17 29.91
CA ASP A 75 19.09 0.84 31.05
C ASP A 75 17.72 1.49 30.71
N PHE A 76 17.19 1.26 29.50
CA PHE A 76 15.87 1.71 29.09
C PHE A 76 14.83 0.67 29.50
N HIS A 77 14.16 0.90 30.63
CA HIS A 77 12.93 0.17 30.96
C HIS A 77 11.87 0.44 29.89
N LEU A 78 11.72 -0.47 28.91
CA LEU A 78 10.62 -0.42 27.96
C LEU A 78 9.30 -0.71 28.67
N ASN A 79 8.33 0.18 28.46
CA ASN A 79 6.96 -0.02 28.91
C ASN A 79 6.32 -1.25 28.25
N HIS A 80 5.45 -1.96 28.96
CA HIS A 80 4.83 -3.21 28.48
C HIS A 80 4.10 -3.03 27.14
N ASN A 81 3.48 -1.87 26.93
CA ASN A 81 2.78 -1.53 25.69
C ASN A 81 3.73 -1.36 24.50
N ALA A 82 4.90 -0.76 24.73
CA ALA A 82 5.93 -0.60 23.69
C ALA A 82 6.51 -1.96 23.31
N TYR A 83 6.77 -2.82 24.30
CA TYR A 83 7.27 -4.17 24.08
C TYR A 83 6.32 -5.02 23.21
N ASN A 84 5.02 -5.04 23.55
CA ASN A 84 4.02 -5.78 22.78
C ASN A 84 3.89 -5.26 21.34
N SER A 85 3.94 -3.94 21.16
CA SER A 85 3.87 -3.31 19.84
C SER A 85 5.09 -3.67 18.98
N ILE A 86 6.29 -3.70 19.57
CA ILE A 86 7.50 -4.14 18.88
C ILE A 86 7.38 -5.61 18.47
N MET A 87 6.97 -6.50 19.38
CA MET A 87 6.80 -7.93 19.08
C MET A 87 5.83 -8.17 17.92
N ILE A 88 4.67 -7.50 17.92
CA ILE A 88 3.68 -7.57 16.84
C ILE A 88 4.29 -7.05 15.53
N SER A 89 5.02 -5.92 15.59
CA SER A 89 5.68 -5.35 14.42
C SER A 89 6.75 -6.28 13.84
N SER A 90 7.52 -6.99 14.68
CA SER A 90 8.57 -7.92 14.24
C SER A 90 7.97 -9.14 13.55
N ILE A 91 6.89 -9.71 14.11
CA ILE A 91 6.19 -10.84 13.51
C ILE A 91 5.56 -10.42 12.17
N ALA A 92 4.88 -9.27 12.14
CA ALA A 92 4.29 -8.73 10.91
C ALA A 92 5.35 -8.42 9.85
N THR A 93 6.52 -7.89 10.26
CA THR A 93 7.68 -7.64 9.39
C THR A 93 8.18 -8.94 8.78
N GLY A 94 8.38 -9.98 9.60
CA GLY A 94 8.87 -11.28 9.15
C GLY A 94 7.96 -11.90 8.09
N PHE A 95 6.66 -11.94 8.35
CA PHE A 95 5.68 -12.40 7.36
C PHE A 95 5.66 -11.51 6.11
N GLY A 96 5.69 -10.20 6.26
CA GLY A 96 5.75 -9.25 5.15
C GLY A 96 6.95 -9.48 4.24
N VAL A 97 8.14 -9.70 4.80
CA VAL A 97 9.37 -10.00 4.03
C VAL A 97 9.29 -11.36 3.36
N ILE A 98 8.81 -12.40 4.06
CA ILE A 98 8.68 -13.74 3.49
C ILE A 98 7.71 -13.74 2.31
N PHE A 99 6.51 -13.17 2.48
CA PHE A 99 5.53 -13.09 1.41
C PHE A 99 6.04 -12.22 0.26
N ASN A 100 6.56 -11.02 0.54
CA ASN A 100 7.08 -10.13 -0.50
C ASN A 100 8.24 -10.78 -1.27
N GLY A 101 9.18 -11.42 -0.56
CA GLY A 101 10.29 -12.16 -1.16
C GLY A 101 9.81 -13.33 -2.02
N TRP A 102 8.80 -14.07 -1.56
CA TRP A 102 8.20 -15.16 -2.33
C TRP A 102 7.54 -14.66 -3.63
N TYR A 103 6.77 -13.56 -3.58
CA TYR A 103 6.15 -12.97 -4.78
C TYR A 103 7.20 -12.44 -5.76
N ILE A 104 8.21 -11.72 -5.26
CA ILE A 104 9.31 -11.22 -6.07
C ILE A 104 10.06 -12.39 -6.72
N LEU A 105 10.44 -13.42 -5.97
CA LEU A 105 11.13 -14.59 -6.50
C LEU A 105 10.29 -15.32 -7.57
N ARG A 106 8.99 -15.47 -7.33
CA ARG A 106 8.10 -16.24 -8.22
C ARG A 106 7.75 -15.50 -9.51
N TYR A 107 7.67 -14.17 -9.48
CA TYR A 107 7.18 -13.35 -10.58
C TYR A 107 8.23 -12.46 -11.22
N GLN A 108 9.36 -12.11 -10.58
CA GLN A 108 10.40 -11.25 -11.17
C GLN A 108 11.20 -11.99 -12.25
N TRP A 109 11.50 -13.27 -12.04
CA TRP A 109 12.36 -14.08 -12.91
C TRP A 109 11.59 -14.89 -13.97
N ALA A 110 10.26 -14.83 -13.94
CA ALA A 110 9.42 -15.62 -14.84
C ALA A 110 9.02 -14.81 -16.09
N ASN A 111 9.08 -15.48 -17.25
CA ASN A 111 8.56 -14.94 -18.51
C ASN A 111 7.07 -14.59 -18.38
N LEU A 112 6.62 -13.60 -19.15
CA LEU A 112 5.26 -13.08 -19.10
C LEU A 112 4.18 -14.18 -19.23
N HIS A 113 4.37 -15.09 -20.18
CA HIS A 113 3.47 -16.22 -20.40
C HIS A 113 3.40 -17.16 -19.18
N THR A 114 4.55 -17.43 -18.55
CA THR A 114 4.63 -18.24 -17.32
C THR A 114 4.02 -17.51 -16.12
N CYS A 115 4.17 -16.18 -16.04
CA CYS A 115 3.51 -15.37 -15.02
C CYS A 115 1.99 -15.41 -15.18
N GLN A 116 1.48 -15.25 -16.40
CA GLN A 116 0.05 -15.31 -16.70
C GLN A 116 -0.54 -16.68 -16.37
N TYR A 117 0.16 -17.77 -16.71
CA TYR A 117 -0.26 -19.11 -16.36
C TYR A 117 -0.32 -19.32 -14.84
N ARG A 118 0.68 -18.81 -14.11
CA ARG A 118 0.76 -18.90 -12.63
C ARG A 118 -0.21 -17.97 -11.90
N ALA A 119 -0.66 -16.91 -12.55
CA ALA A 119 -1.61 -15.95 -11.99
C ALA A 119 -3.07 -16.40 -12.15
N ARG A 120 -3.34 -17.46 -12.92
CA ARG A 120 -4.67 -18.08 -12.97
C ARG A 120 -4.86 -19.01 -11.78
N ASP A 121 -5.98 -18.83 -11.08
CA ASP A 121 -6.42 -19.71 -9.99
C ASP A 121 -6.93 -21.06 -10.51
N LEU A 122 -7.21 -21.97 -9.58
CA LEU A 122 -7.81 -23.30 -9.85
C LEU A 122 -9.10 -23.25 -10.69
N TYR A 123 -9.82 -22.11 -10.68
CA TYR A 123 -11.04 -21.89 -11.47
C TYR A 123 -10.81 -21.08 -12.75
N GLY A 124 -9.56 -20.78 -13.12
CA GLY A 124 -9.23 -19.94 -14.27
C GLY A 124 -9.47 -18.44 -14.06
N SER A 125 -9.82 -18.02 -12.85
CA SER A 125 -10.00 -16.60 -12.46
C SER A 125 -8.70 -16.00 -11.92
N TYR A 126 -8.60 -14.66 -11.92
CA TYR A 126 -7.44 -13.90 -11.41
C TYR A 126 -7.67 -13.35 -9.98
N LEU A 127 -8.72 -13.81 -9.30
CA LEU A 127 -9.19 -13.22 -8.04
C LEU A 127 -8.20 -13.43 -6.88
N ALA A 128 -7.81 -14.66 -6.59
CA ALA A 128 -6.91 -14.92 -5.48
C ALA A 128 -5.53 -14.33 -5.76
N PHE A 129 -5.07 -14.32 -7.02
CA PHE A 129 -3.87 -13.58 -7.40
C PHE A 129 -3.98 -12.09 -7.08
N SER A 130 -5.08 -11.42 -7.47
CA SER A 130 -5.28 -9.98 -7.23
C SER A 130 -5.34 -9.61 -5.75
N ILE A 131 -6.01 -10.44 -4.93
CA ILE A 131 -6.08 -10.26 -3.48
C ILE A 131 -4.70 -10.47 -2.85
N CYS A 132 -4.02 -11.55 -3.26
CA CYS A 132 -2.72 -11.90 -2.72
C CYS A 132 -1.63 -10.89 -3.12
N ALA A 133 -1.73 -10.30 -4.31
CA ALA A 133 -0.83 -9.26 -4.79
C ALA A 133 -0.80 -8.02 -3.89
N ARG A 134 -1.87 -7.76 -3.12
CA ARG A 134 -1.95 -6.65 -2.15
C ARG A 134 -1.57 -7.07 -0.72
N LEU A 135 -1.45 -8.37 -0.40
CA LEU A 135 -1.03 -8.83 0.94
C LEU A 135 0.26 -8.16 1.43
N PRO A 136 1.33 -7.99 0.62
CA PRO A 136 2.53 -7.31 1.06
C PRO A 136 2.28 -5.87 1.53
N LEU A 137 1.38 -5.14 0.86
CA LEU A 137 0.99 -3.78 1.27
C LEU A 137 0.26 -3.79 2.62
N PHE A 138 -0.66 -4.75 2.82
CA PHE A 138 -1.35 -4.88 4.10
C PHE A 138 -0.40 -5.15 5.27
N PHE A 139 0.53 -6.09 5.12
CA PHE A 139 1.53 -6.36 6.15
C PHE A 139 2.46 -5.17 6.38
N ALA A 140 2.77 -4.39 5.34
CA ALA A 140 3.56 -3.18 5.47
C ALA A 140 2.86 -2.09 6.28
N ILE A 141 1.56 -1.89 6.07
CA ILE A 141 0.76 -0.93 6.84
C ILE A 141 0.67 -1.36 8.31
N ILE A 142 0.41 -2.64 8.57
CA ILE A 142 0.35 -3.18 9.94
C ILE A 142 1.69 -3.01 10.65
N THR A 143 2.79 -3.36 9.97
CA THR A 143 4.14 -3.22 10.51
C THR A 143 4.49 -1.76 10.82
N SER A 144 4.23 -0.86 9.86
CA SER A 144 4.54 0.55 10.01
C SER A 144 3.72 1.21 11.13
N SER A 145 2.42 0.91 11.21
CA SER A 145 1.56 1.43 12.27
C SER A 145 1.94 0.91 13.65
N ALA A 146 2.23 -0.38 13.79
CA ALA A 146 2.72 -0.96 15.04
C ALA A 146 4.05 -0.35 15.48
N LEU A 147 4.96 -0.08 14.54
CA LEU A 147 6.25 0.55 14.83
C LEU A 147 6.09 2.01 15.29
N VAL A 148 5.23 2.79 14.61
CA VAL A 148 4.93 4.17 15.01
C VAL A 148 4.30 4.20 16.40
N ALA A 149 3.39 3.27 16.70
CA ALA A 149 2.78 3.13 18.03
C ALA A 149 3.81 2.78 19.12
N ALA A 150 4.77 1.89 18.83
CA ALA A 150 5.86 1.57 19.74
C ALA A 150 6.74 2.79 20.04
N ILE A 151 7.15 3.52 19.01
CA ILE A 151 7.99 4.72 19.15
C ILE A 151 7.24 5.82 19.91
N ALA A 152 5.96 6.04 19.59
CA ALA A 152 5.13 6.99 20.30
C ALA A 152 4.98 6.63 21.79
N SER A 153 4.77 5.36 22.11
CA SER A 153 4.66 4.88 23.50
C SER A 153 5.94 5.16 24.28
N ILE A 154 7.11 4.88 23.70
CA ILE A 154 8.41 5.15 24.33
C ILE A 154 8.62 6.66 24.54
N MET A 155 8.31 7.47 23.53
CA MET A 155 8.54 8.91 23.60
C MET A 155 7.55 9.64 24.51
N LEU A 156 6.33 9.13 24.69
CA LEU A 156 5.37 9.67 25.65
C LEU A 156 5.86 9.52 27.10
N ASP A 157 6.58 8.44 27.41
CA ASP A 157 7.12 8.20 28.75
C ASP A 157 8.35 9.06 29.05
N ILE A 158 9.19 9.37 28.04
CA ILE A 158 10.43 10.15 28.22
C ILE A 158 10.16 11.65 28.05
N TRP A 159 9.50 12.04 26.96
CA TRP A 159 9.33 13.44 26.60
C TRP A 159 8.06 13.70 25.76
N PRO A 160 6.88 13.80 26.40
CA PRO A 160 5.61 13.85 25.70
C PRO A 160 5.47 15.07 24.79
N THR A 161 6.04 16.22 25.18
CA THR A 161 6.03 17.46 24.39
C THR A 161 6.66 17.27 23.00
N LEU A 162 7.71 16.43 22.91
CA LEU A 162 8.39 16.15 21.65
C LEU A 162 7.54 15.28 20.70
N VAL A 163 6.52 14.57 21.19
CA VAL A 163 5.61 13.79 20.34
C VAL A 163 4.49 14.67 19.81
N PHE A 164 3.85 15.44 20.70
CA PHE A 164 2.67 16.23 20.34
C PHE A 164 2.99 17.37 19.38
N VAL A 165 4.13 18.06 19.53
CA VAL A 165 4.51 19.20 18.68
C VAL A 165 4.69 18.80 17.21
N PRO A 166 5.55 17.84 16.84
CA PRO A 166 5.69 17.43 15.44
C PRO A 166 4.42 16.76 14.92
N CYS A 167 3.71 15.96 15.72
CA CYS A 167 2.46 15.33 15.29
C CYS A 167 1.40 16.40 14.93
N THR A 168 1.30 17.47 15.72
CA THR A 168 0.42 18.61 15.44
C THR A 168 0.85 19.34 14.18
N ILE A 169 2.15 19.61 14.01
CA ILE A 169 2.68 20.26 12.79
C ILE A 169 2.36 19.41 11.55
N PHE A 170 2.61 18.10 11.60
CA PHE A 170 2.28 17.18 10.51
C PHE A 170 0.77 17.17 10.21
N ALA A 171 -0.07 17.13 11.24
CA ALA A 171 -1.53 17.19 11.07
C ALA A 171 -1.96 18.50 10.39
N VAL A 172 -1.41 19.64 10.81
CA VAL A 172 -1.69 20.95 10.21
C VAL A 172 -1.23 21.01 8.75
N ILE A 173 -0.03 20.52 8.44
CA ILE A 173 0.47 20.48 7.06
C ILE A 173 -0.41 19.56 6.20
N PHE A 174 -0.75 18.37 6.71
CA PHE A 174 -1.56 17.40 5.97
C PHE A 174 -2.96 17.96 5.67
N VAL A 175 -3.65 18.49 6.67
CA VAL A 175 -4.95 19.16 6.49
C VAL A 175 -4.81 20.36 5.54
N GLY A 176 -3.74 21.15 5.69
CA GLY A 176 -3.45 22.29 4.83
C GLY A 176 -3.34 21.94 3.35
N GLN A 177 -2.72 20.81 3.00
CA GLN A 177 -2.65 20.36 1.60
C GLN A 177 -4.03 20.09 0.99
N TYR A 178 -4.92 19.43 1.74
CA TYR A 178 -6.28 19.19 1.26
C TYR A 178 -7.07 20.48 1.17
N VAL A 179 -7.01 21.34 2.18
CA VAL A 179 -7.71 22.63 2.16
C VAL A 179 -7.24 23.50 0.99
N ALA A 180 -5.94 23.55 0.71
CA ALA A 180 -5.40 24.27 -0.45
C ALA A 180 -5.88 23.69 -1.78
N PHE A 181 -5.92 22.36 -1.92
CA PHE A 181 -6.41 21.69 -3.13
C PHE A 181 -7.92 21.91 -3.34
N TYR A 182 -8.73 21.76 -2.29
CA TYR A 182 -10.17 22.01 -2.35
C TYR A 182 -10.47 23.49 -2.58
N GLY A 183 -9.73 24.41 -1.96
CA GLY A 183 -9.85 25.84 -2.21
C GLY A 183 -9.53 26.22 -3.66
N TYR A 184 -8.44 25.70 -4.21
CA TYR A 184 -8.04 25.93 -5.61
C TYR A 184 -9.07 25.37 -6.61
N SER A 185 -9.58 24.17 -6.36
CA SER A 185 -10.59 23.55 -7.25
C SER A 185 -11.93 24.31 -7.22
N ILE A 186 -12.39 24.76 -6.05
CA ILE A 186 -13.61 25.58 -5.93
C ILE A 186 -13.43 26.94 -6.63
N PHE A 187 -12.26 27.57 -6.47
CA PHE A 187 -11.98 28.86 -7.12
C PHE A 187 -12.00 28.74 -8.65
N THR A 188 -11.38 27.68 -9.20
CA THR A 188 -11.34 27.42 -10.65
C THR A 188 -12.75 27.16 -11.22
N ILE A 189 -13.57 26.35 -10.54
CA ILE A 189 -14.96 26.09 -10.96
C ILE A 189 -15.78 27.39 -10.95
N THR A 190 -15.55 28.24 -9.95
CA THR A 190 -16.26 29.52 -9.82
C THR A 190 -15.85 30.48 -10.94
N SER A 191 -14.55 30.58 -11.27
CA SER A 191 -14.09 31.44 -12.38
C SER A 191 -14.59 30.98 -13.74
N ASP A 192 -14.70 29.67 -13.97
CA ASP A 192 -15.27 29.12 -15.21
C ASP A 192 -16.78 29.36 -15.31
N PHE A 193 -17.50 29.39 -14.19
CA PHE A 193 -18.92 29.74 -14.19
C PHE A 193 -19.16 31.21 -14.54
N TYR A 194 -18.30 32.12 -14.05
CA TYR A 194 -18.39 33.54 -14.36
C TYR A 194 -18.04 33.86 -15.82
N SER A 195 -17.14 33.12 -16.46
CA SER A 195 -16.76 33.33 -17.85
C SER A 195 -17.79 32.82 -18.86
N VAL A 196 -18.63 31.83 -18.49
CA VAL A 196 -19.73 31.31 -19.33
C VAL A 196 -20.98 32.19 -19.27
N LEU A 197 -21.11 33.03 -18.23
CA LEU A 197 -22.24 33.95 -18.04
C LEU A 197 -22.06 35.32 -18.71
N GLN A 198 -20.88 35.62 -19.26
CA GLN A 198 -20.61 36.82 -20.08
C GLN A 198 -20.66 36.48 -21.56
#